data_AF-A0A377K4E6-F1
#
_entry.id   AF-A0A377K4E6-F1
#
_cell.length_a   1.000
_cell.length_b   1.000
_cell.length_c   1.000
_cell.angle_alpha   90.00
_cell.angle_beta   90.00
_cell.angle_gamma   90.00
#
_symmetry.space_group_name_H-M   'P 1'
#
loop_
_entity.id
_entity.type
_entity.pdbx_description
1 polymer ?
#
loop_
_entity_poly.entity_id
_entity_poly.type
_entity_poly.pdbx_seq_one_letter_code
_entity_poly.pdbx_strand_id
1 'polypeptide(L)'
;MIKHTLLVPFFFSALPAYAGLTSITAGYDFTDYSGEHGNRNLAYAELVAKVENATLLFNLSQGRRDYETEHFNATRGQGAVWYKWNNWLTTRNGYCLCG
;
A
#
# COMPACT_ATOMS: atom_id res chain seq x y z
N MET A 1 7.10 2.50 -37.89
CA MET A 1 6.54 1.93 -36.64
C MET A 1 7.45 2.33 -35.50
N ILE A 2 7.04 3.32 -34.72
CA ILE A 2 7.84 3.86 -33.60
C ILE A 2 7.56 3.00 -32.37
N LYS A 3 8.63 2.42 -31.81
CA LYS A 3 8.61 1.49 -30.69
C LYS A 3 8.32 2.27 -29.41
N HIS A 4 7.30 1.87 -28.64
CA HIS A 4 6.94 2.49 -27.37
C HIS A 4 8.11 2.37 -26.38
N THR A 5 8.83 3.46 -26.16
CA THR A 5 9.87 3.57 -25.14
C THR A 5 9.21 3.46 -23.77
N LEU A 6 9.47 2.35 -23.06
CA LEU A 6 9.16 2.16 -21.65
C LEU A 6 9.87 3.23 -20.82
N LEU A 7 9.14 4.30 -20.48
CA LEU A 7 9.64 5.44 -19.71
C LEU A 7 9.09 5.39 -18.28
N VAL A 8 9.28 4.26 -17.60
CA VAL A 8 8.99 4.13 -16.15
C VAL A 8 10.01 3.16 -15.54
N PRO A 9 11.20 3.66 -15.15
CA PRO A 9 11.52 3.60 -13.73
C PRO A 9 12.43 4.75 -13.29
N PHE A 10 12.04 6.01 -13.48
CA PHE A 10 12.83 7.15 -13.00
C PHE A 10 12.22 7.90 -11.81
N PHE A 11 11.03 7.52 -11.35
CA PHE A 11 10.40 8.17 -10.19
C PHE A 11 10.98 7.72 -8.84
N PHE A 12 11.70 6.60 -8.78
CA PHE A 12 12.27 6.10 -7.52
C PHE A 12 13.69 6.64 -7.21
N SER A 13 14.43 7.15 -8.20
CA SER A 13 15.79 7.68 -7.99
C SER A 13 15.82 9.12 -7.45
N ALA A 14 14.66 9.79 -7.38
CA ALA A 14 14.53 11.16 -6.90
C ALA A 14 13.86 11.27 -5.53
N LEU A 15 13.70 10.16 -4.79
CA LEU A 15 13.38 10.27 -3.36
C LEU A 15 14.57 10.97 -2.68
N PRO A 16 14.36 12.15 -2.06
CA PRO A 16 15.44 12.82 -1.36
C PRO A 16 16.01 11.85 -0.32
N ALA A 17 17.33 11.77 -0.22
CA ALA A 17 18.02 11.04 0.87
C ALA A 17 17.65 11.56 2.28
N TYR A 18 16.81 12.60 2.35
CA TYR A 18 16.19 13.19 3.54
C TYR A 18 14.70 12.82 3.67
N ALA A 19 14.28 11.64 3.22
CA ALA A 19 12.97 11.12 3.57
C ALA A 19 12.99 10.67 5.04
N GLY A 20 12.39 11.47 5.92
CA GLY A 20 12.21 11.08 7.33
C GLY A 20 11.21 9.93 7.40
N LEU A 21 11.71 8.72 7.64
CA LEU A 21 10.87 7.58 7.92
C LEU A 21 10.03 7.89 9.16
N THR A 22 8.71 7.98 8.99
CA THR A 22 7.80 8.40 10.06
C THR A 22 7.28 7.19 10.83
N SER A 23 6.95 6.11 10.11
CA SER A 23 6.50 4.87 10.72
C SER A 23 6.77 3.68 9.80
N ILE A 24 7.11 2.55 10.41
CA ILE A 24 6.97 1.23 9.80
C ILE A 24 6.11 0.43 10.75
N THR A 25 4.97 -0.06 10.26
CA THR A 25 4.03 -0.88 11.02
C THR A 25 3.88 -2.21 10.30
N ALA A 26 4.18 -3.31 10.96
CA ALA A 26 3.85 -4.64 10.47
C ALA A 26 2.86 -5.28 11.45
N GLY A 27 1.88 -6.00 10.92
CA GLY A 27 0.81 -6.58 11.71
C GLY A 27 0.27 -7.85 11.10
N TYR A 28 -0.41 -8.60 11.95
CA TYR A 28 -1.16 -9.78 11.57
C TYR A 28 -2.51 -9.72 12.26
N ASP A 29 -3.57 -9.84 11.47
CA ASP A 29 -4.96 -9.84 11.92
C ASP A 29 -5.57 -11.21 11.61
N PHE A 30 -6.15 -11.82 12.64
CA PHE A 30 -6.82 -13.11 12.57
C PHE A 30 -8.26 -12.92 13.02
N THR A 31 -9.21 -13.31 12.18
CA THR A 31 -10.62 -13.33 12.53
C THR A 31 -11.22 -14.68 12.14
N ASP A 32 -11.74 -15.40 13.13
CA ASP A 32 -12.56 -16.60 12.93
C ASP A 32 -14.04 -16.19 12.95
N TYR A 33 -14.74 -16.40 11.84
CA TYR A 33 -16.15 -16.03 11.73
C TYR A 33 -17.03 -17.26 11.97
N SER A 34 -18.01 -17.10 12.86
CA SER A 34 -19.00 -18.14 13.13
C SER A 34 -19.98 -18.35 11.97
N GLY A 35 -20.60 -19.53 11.92
CA GLY A 35 -21.68 -19.85 10.96
C GLY A 35 -21.19 -20.02 9.52
N GLU A 36 -20.18 -20.87 9.29
CA GLU A 36 -19.62 -21.21 7.97
C GLU A 36 -18.95 -20.06 7.20
N HIS A 37 -18.75 -18.89 7.83
CA HIS A 37 -18.13 -17.72 7.20
C HIS A 37 -16.60 -17.78 7.11
N GLY A 38 -16.02 -18.87 7.64
CA GLY A 38 -14.62 -19.21 7.50
C GLY A 38 -13.69 -18.34 8.34
N ASN A 39 -12.38 -18.55 8.14
CA ASN A 39 -11.33 -17.80 8.80
C ASN A 39 -10.73 -16.77 7.86
N ARG A 40 -10.37 -15.61 8.40
CA ARG A 40 -9.64 -14.57 7.68
C ARG A 40 -8.31 -14.30 8.37
N ASN A 41 -7.25 -14.48 7.60
CA ASN A 41 -5.88 -14.20 7.97
C ASN A 41 -5.40 -13.01 7.13
N LEU A 42 -4.95 -11.93 7.75
CA LEU A 42 -4.42 -10.76 7.06
C LEU A 42 -3.07 -10.40 7.64
N ALA A 43 -2.00 -10.67 6.91
CA ALA A 43 -0.69 -10.10 7.19
C ALA A 43 -0.57 -8.76 6.46
N TYR A 44 -0.03 -7.74 7.10
CA TYR A 44 0.21 -6.46 6.45
C TYR A 44 1.48 -5.78 6.95
N ALA A 45 2.07 -4.97 6.08
CA ALA A 45 3.16 -4.07 6.35
C ALA A 45 2.84 -2.71 5.74
N GLU A 46 2.96 -1.66 6.54
CA GLU A 46 2.75 -0.28 6.16
C GLU A 46 4.00 0.53 6.46
N LEU A 47 4.40 1.36 5.51
CA LEU A 47 5.48 2.32 5.63
C LEU A 47 4.91 3.70 5.37
N VAL A 48 5.16 4.62 6.31
CA VAL A 48 4.84 6.03 6.17
C VAL A 48 6.13 6.83 6.26
N ALA A 49 6.41 7.64 5.25
CA ALA A 49 7.56 8.53 5.21
C ALA A 49 7.11 9.95 4.93
N LYS A 50 7.74 10.91 5.59
CA LYS A 50 7.52 12.33 5.33
C LYS A 50 8.73 12.91 4.62
N VAL A 51 8.47 13.62 3.53
CA VAL A 51 9.48 14.24 2.69
C VAL A 51 9.09 15.70 2.52
N GLU A 52 9.64 16.58 3.37
CA GLU A 52 9.33 18.01 3.37
C GLU A 52 7.80 18.28 3.41
N ASN A 53 7.23 18.65 2.27
CA ASN A 53 5.80 18.95 2.07
C ASN A 53 4.97 17.74 1.63
N ALA A 54 5.61 16.61 1.37
CA ALA A 54 4.97 15.37 0.94
C ALA A 54 4.91 14.33 2.07
N THR A 55 3.88 13.49 2.07
CA THR A 55 3.80 12.27 2.88
C THR A 55 3.53 11.11 1.94
N LEU A 56 4.32 10.06 2.08
CA LEU A 56 4.23 8.83 1.31
C LEU A 56 3.72 7.74 2.24
N LEU A 57 2.71 7.00 1.81
CA LEU A 57 2.24 5.78 2.44
C LEU A 57 2.38 4.65 1.44
N PHE A 58 2.95 3.55 1.89
CA PHE A 58 2.97 2.30 1.16
C PHE A 58 2.42 1.21 2.08
N ASN A 59 1.46 0.44 1.62
CA ASN A 59 0.84 -0.63 2.38
C ASN A 59 0.82 -1.88 1.50
N LEU A 60 1.41 -2.97 2.00
CA LEU A 60 1.35 -4.28 1.39
C LEU A 60 0.63 -5.20 2.35
N SER A 61 -0.40 -5.89 1.87
CA SER A 61 -1.16 -6.84 2.67
C SER A 61 -1.42 -8.11 1.88
N GLN A 62 -1.36 -9.23 2.59
CA GLN A 62 -1.73 -10.54 2.07
C GLN A 62 -2.86 -11.09 2.92
N GLY A 63 -4.01 -11.26 2.29
CA GLY A 63 -5.22 -11.78 2.90
C GLY A 63 -5.48 -13.20 2.41
N ARG A 64 -5.74 -14.11 3.34
CA ARG A 64 -6.26 -15.44 3.04
C ARG A 64 -7.61 -15.60 3.74
N ARG A 65 -8.60 -16.09 3.00
CA ARG A 65 -9.92 -16.42 3.51
C ARG A 65 -10.24 -17.87 3.24
N ASP A 66 -10.43 -18.63 4.29
CA ASP A 66 -10.61 -20.07 4.25
C ASP A 66 -12.02 -20.42 4.71
N TYR A 67 -12.84 -20.96 3.82
CA TYR A 67 -14.14 -21.56 4.10
C TYR A 67 -13.99 -23.09 4.14
N GLU A 68 -15.03 -23.82 4.54
CA GLU A 68 -14.97 -25.29 4.60
C GLU A 68 -14.66 -25.93 3.23
N THR A 69 -15.15 -25.33 2.14
CA THR A 69 -15.01 -25.87 0.78
C THR A 69 -14.09 -25.07 -0.13
N GLU A 70 -13.84 -23.79 0.19
CA GLU A 70 -13.17 -22.86 -0.72
C GLU A 70 -12.14 -22.01 0.02
N HIS A 71 -11.05 -21.69 -0.68
CA HIS A 71 -9.96 -20.90 -0.13
C HIS A 71 -9.63 -19.77 -1.11
N PHE A 72 -9.58 -18.54 -0.61
CA PHE A 72 -9.28 -17.36 -1.41
C PHE A 72 -8.02 -16.71 -0.86
N ASN A 73 -7.04 -16.48 -1.72
CA ASN A 73 -5.85 -15.71 -1.40
C ASN A 73 -5.86 -14.44 -2.24
N ALA A 74 -5.56 -13.31 -1.61
CA ALA A 74 -5.46 -12.04 -2.27
C ALA A 74 -4.26 -11.27 -1.72
N THR A 75 -3.46 -10.69 -2.61
CA THR A 75 -2.40 -9.74 -2.25
C THR A 75 -2.84 -8.36 -2.69
N ARG A 76 -2.79 -7.41 -1.75
CA ARG A 76 -3.13 -6.01 -2.00
C ARG A 76 -1.92 -5.13 -1.71
N GLY A 77 -1.45 -4.45 -2.74
CA GLY A 77 -0.50 -3.35 -2.65
C GLY A 77 -1.23 -2.02 -2.77
N GLN A 78 -0.95 -1.08 -1.88
CA GLN A 78 -1.48 0.27 -1.94
C GLN A 78 -0.36 1.27 -1.75
N GLY A 79 -0.44 2.37 -2.47
CA GLY A 79 0.44 3.51 -2.31
C GLY A 79 -0.39 4.79 -2.29
N ALA A 80 -0.06 5.73 -1.42
CA ALA A 80 -0.65 7.05 -1.45
C ALA A 80 0.42 8.12 -1.23
N VAL A 81 0.28 9.22 -1.96
CA VAL A 81 1.12 10.39 -1.89
C VAL A 81 0.23 11.57 -1.54
N TRP A 82 0.48 12.19 -0.40
CA TRP A 82 -0.07 13.49 -0.06
C TRP A 82 0.99 14.55 -0.32
N TYR A 83 0.61 15.66 -0.96
CA TYR A 83 1.46 16.81 -1.15
C TYR A 83 0.75 18.06 -0.65
N LYS A 84 1.35 18.74 0.32
CA LYS A 84 0.86 20.01 0.87
C LYS A 84 1.45 21.16 0.06
N TRP A 85 0.62 21.83 -0.73
CA TRP A 85 1.04 23.00 -1.51
C TRP A 85 1.19 24.24 -0.64
N ASN A 86 0.28 24.43 0.30
CA ASN A 86 0.29 25.52 1.27
C ASN A 86 -0.59 25.15 2.49
N ASN A 87 -0.83 26.08 3.41
CA ASN A 87 -1.62 25.82 4.62
C ASN A 87 -3.11 25.50 4.36
N TRP A 88 -3.60 25.70 3.13
CA TRP A 88 -5.01 25.58 2.77
C TRP A 88 -5.27 24.51 1.69
N LEU A 89 -4.25 24.07 0.95
CA LEU A 89 -4.38 23.12 -0.15
C LEU A 89 -3.42 21.95 -0.03
N THR A 90 -4.00 20.74 -0.06
CA THR A 90 -3.28 19.47 -0.10
C THR A 90 -3.88 18.60 -1.21
N THR A 91 -3.04 17.94 -1.99
CA THR A 91 -3.46 16.95 -2.99
C THR A 91 -3.11 15.55 -2.49
N ARG A 92 -4.00 14.57 -2.73
CA ARG A 92 -3.76 13.16 -2.45
C ARG A 92 -3.91 12.36 -3.73
N ASN A 93 -2.87 11.62 -4.10
CA ASN A 93 -2.91 10.61 -5.16
C ASN A 93 -2.78 9.23 -4.55
N GLY A 94 -3.65 8.31 -4.92
CA GLY A 94 -3.67 6.94 -4.41
C GLY A 94 -3.64 5.93 -5.54
N TYR A 95 -2.93 4.83 -5.32
CA TYR A 95 -2.85 3.67 -6.20
C TYR A 95 -3.17 2.42 -5.38
N CYS A 96 -3.95 1.52 -5.94
CA CYS A 96 -4.27 0.23 -5.35
C CYS A 96 -4.12 -0.84 -6.43
N LEU A 97 -3.42 -1.92 -6.09
CA LEU A 97 -3.25 -3.10 -6.90
C LEU A 97 -3.71 -4.28 -6.06
N CYS A 98 -4.59 -5.10 -6.64
CA CYS A 98 -5.06 -6.34 -6.03
C CYS A 98 -4.73 -7.47 -7.00
N GLY A 99 -4.22 -8.59 -6.48
CA GLY A 99 -3.94 -9.81 -7.22
C GLY A 99 -4.13 -11.04 -6.37
#